data_AF-A0A7S2QX16-F1
#
_entry.id   AF-A0A7S2QX16-F1
#
_cell.length_a   1.000
_cell.length_b   1.000
_cell.length_c   1.000
_cell.angle_alpha   90.00
_cell.angle_beta   90.00
_cell.angle_gamma   90.00
#
_symmetry.space_group_name_H-M   'P 1'
#
loop_
_entity.id
_entity.type
_entity.pdbx_description
1 polymer ?
#
loop_
_entity_poly.entity_id
_entity_poly.type
_entity_poly.pdbx_seq_one_letter_code
_entity_poly.pdbx_strand_id
1 'polypeptide(L)'
;VVHMIAFSFVLLPLVGAPTCLAFNVGCITSCACGYIGMKVAVYANVRTAHEAWLDLQKGFNVALRAGSVMGFCLVSLGVFVLFGLLVLFRGVLFSDKASDAED
;
A
#
# COMPACT_ATOMS: atom_id res chain seq x y z
N VAL A 1 -10.48 -6.64 -6.91
CA VAL A 1 -10.83 -5.73 -8.04
C VAL A 1 -12.34 -5.51 -8.13
N VAL A 2 -13.18 -6.54 -8.34
CA VAL A 2 -14.66 -6.38 -8.41
C VAL A 2 -15.23 -5.63 -7.20
N HIS A 3 -14.87 -6.05 -5.98
CA HIS A 3 -15.30 -5.38 -4.75
C HIS A 3 -14.80 -3.93 -4.63
N MET A 4 -13.63 -3.60 -5.17
CA MET A 4 -13.08 -2.24 -5.14
C MET A 4 -13.89 -1.31 -6.04
N ILE A 5 -14.24 -1.77 -7.24
CA ILE A 5 -15.05 -1.00 -8.20
C ILE A 5 -16.47 -0.80 -7.66
N ALA A 6 -17.07 -1.85 -7.09
CA ALA A 6 -18.40 -1.77 -6.48
C ALA A 6 -18.43 -0.76 -5.32
N PHE A 7 -17.41 -0.77 -4.44
CA PHE A 7 -17.33 0.15 -3.31
C PHE A 7 -17.07 1.60 -3.74
N SER A 8 -16.29 1.80 -4.81
CA SER A 8 -16.03 3.12 -5.38
C SER A 8 -17.30 3.78 -5.96
N PHE A 9 -18.20 3.00 -6.58
CA PHE A 9 -19.49 3.50 -7.09
C PHE A 9 -20.46 3.90 -5.97
N VAL A 10 -20.42 3.19 -4.83
CA VAL A 10 -21.24 3.50 -3.64
C VAL A 10 -20.76 4.76 -2.91
N LEU A 11 -19.45 5.02 -2.91
CA LEU A 11 -18.88 6.19 -2.22
C LEU A 11 -19.13 7.51 -2.95
N LEU A 12 -19.28 7.48 -4.28
CA LEU A 12 -19.47 8.68 -5.10
C LEU A 12 -20.67 9.55 -4.69
N PRO A 13 -21.88 9.01 -4.47
CA PRO A 13 -23.03 9.80 -4.02
C PRO A 13 -23.00 10.20 -2.54
N LEU A 14 -22.22 9.53 -1.69
CA LEU A 14 -22.31 9.70 -0.23
C LEU A 14 -21.23 10.63 0.36
N VAL A 15 -20.05 10.70 -0.25
CA VAL A 15 -18.87 11.39 0.33
C VAL A 15 -18.17 12.36 -0.64
N GLY A 16 -18.33 12.20 -1.95
CA GLY A 16 -17.77 13.10 -2.97
C GLY A 16 -16.46 12.64 -3.63
N ALA A 17 -16.04 13.40 -4.65
CA ALA A 17 -14.93 13.07 -5.55
C ALA A 17 -13.54 12.86 -4.90
N PRO A 18 -13.09 13.65 -3.89
CA PRO A 18 -11.74 13.50 -3.37
C PRO A 18 -11.54 12.14 -2.67
N THR A 19 -12.54 11.67 -1.92
CA THR A 19 -12.45 10.39 -1.19
C THR A 19 -12.40 9.19 -2.14
N CYS A 20 -13.11 9.25 -3.27
CA CYS A 20 -13.05 8.23 -4.31
C CYS A 20 -11.63 8.10 -4.91
N LEU A 21 -10.95 9.24 -5.09
CA LEU A 21 -9.59 9.30 -5.61
C LEU A 21 -8.59 8.69 -4.61
N ALA A 22 -8.70 9.04 -3.33
CA ALA A 22 -7.89 8.44 -2.27
C ALA A 22 -8.08 6.93 -2.15
N PHE A 23 -9.32 6.46 -2.24
CA PHE A 23 -9.64 5.05 -2.18
C PHE A 23 -8.99 4.26 -3.33
N ASN A 24 -9.10 4.74 -4.58
CA ASN A 24 -8.53 4.08 -5.74
C ASN A 24 -6.99 4.04 -5.69
N VAL A 25 -6.35 5.14 -5.29
CA VAL A 25 -4.89 5.19 -5.12
C VAL A 25 -4.42 4.21 -4.05
N GLY A 26 -5.12 4.13 -2.92
CA GLY A 26 -4.84 3.17 -1.85
C GLY A 26 -5.02 1.71 -2.31
N CYS A 27 -6.08 1.43 -3.08
CA CYS A 27 -6.36 0.11 -3.63
C CYS A 27 -5.23 -0.40 -4.54
N ILE A 28 -4.79 0.43 -5.49
CA ILE A 28 -3.72 0.08 -6.43
C ILE A 28 -2.41 -0.18 -5.68
N THR A 29 -2.08 0.69 -4.73
CA THR A 29 -0.84 0.58 -3.94
C THR A 29 -0.84 -0.69 -3.08
N SER A 30 -1.98 -1.04 -2.48
CA SER A 30 -2.15 -2.27 -1.69
C SER A 30 -1.91 -3.51 -2.55
N CYS A 31 -2.51 -3.56 -3.74
CA CYS A 31 -2.31 -4.67 -4.69
C CYS A 31 -0.84 -4.79 -5.12
N ALA A 32 -0.18 -3.67 -5.41
CA ALA A 32 1.24 -3.66 -5.79
C ALA A 32 2.14 -4.19 -4.66
N CYS A 33 1.94 -3.71 -3.44
CA CYS A 33 2.71 -4.18 -2.29
C CYS A 33 2.47 -5.67 -1.99
N GLY A 34 1.21 -6.12 -2.09
CA GLY A 34 0.85 -7.52 -1.91
C GLY A 34 1.53 -8.44 -2.92
N TYR A 35 1.61 -8.02 -4.18
CA TYR A 35 2.29 -8.78 -5.22
C TYR A 35 3.80 -8.90 -4.98
N ILE A 36 4.46 -7.79 -4.60
CA ILE A 36 5.89 -7.77 -4.27
C ILE A 36 6.18 -8.68 -3.06
N GLY A 37 5.39 -8.55 -1.99
CA GLY A 37 5.53 -9.37 -0.79
C GLY A 37 5.35 -10.86 -1.07
N MET A 38 4.38 -11.23 -1.90
CA MET A 38 4.12 -12.61 -2.28
C MET A 38 5.26 -13.21 -3.10
N LYS A 39 5.82 -12.45 -4.05
CA LYS A 39 7.01 -12.89 -4.81
C LYS A 39 8.17 -13.20 -3.88
N VAL A 40 8.52 -12.29 -2.98
CA VAL A 40 9.63 -12.48 -2.02
C VAL A 40 9.37 -13.69 -1.12
N ALA A 41 8.14 -13.86 -0.64
CA ALA A 41 7.76 -15.01 0.21
C ALA A 41 7.95 -16.35 -0.51
N VAL A 42 7.51 -16.49 -1.77
CA VAL A 42 7.65 -17.73 -2.53
C VAL A 42 9.13 -18.08 -2.77
N TYR A 43 9.96 -17.10 -3.13
CA TYR A 43 11.40 -17.32 -3.29
C TYR A 43 12.10 -17.69 -1.97
N ALA A 44 11.69 -17.06 -0.86
CA ALA A 44 12.26 -17.33 0.44
C ALA A 44 11.86 -18.70 0.98
N ASN A 45 10.64 -19.18 0.73
CA ASN A 45 10.16 -20.46 1.26
C ASN A 45 11.06 -21.64 0.87
N VAL A 46 11.45 -21.74 -0.40
CA VAL A 46 12.32 -22.82 -0.87
C VAL A 46 13.72 -22.72 -0.25
N ARG A 47 14.25 -21.50 -0.11
CA ARG A 47 15.59 -21.27 0.45
C ARG A 47 15.63 -21.54 1.94
N THR A 48 14.60 -21.09 2.67
CA THR A 48 14.45 -21.36 4.10
C THR A 48 14.35 -22.85 4.37
N ALA A 49 13.58 -23.60 3.58
CA ALA A 49 13.46 -25.05 3.74
C ALA A 49 14.81 -25.78 3.52
N HIS A 50 15.57 -25.36 2.52
CA HIS A 50 16.90 -25.92 2.25
C HIS A 50 17.90 -25.63 3.38
N GLU A 51 17.94 -24.39 3.86
CA GLU A 51 18.87 -23.96 4.91
C GLU A 51 18.49 -24.52 6.29
N ALA A 52 17.19 -24.64 6.58
CA ALA A 52 16.69 -25.24 7.83
C ALA A 52 17.00 -26.73 7.94
N TRP A 53 17.21 -27.42 6.80
CA TRP A 53 17.63 -28.81 6.77
C TRP A 53 19.08 -29.00 7.22
N LEU A 54 19.92 -27.98 7.00
CA LEU A 54 21.33 -27.97 7.39
C LEU A 54 21.52 -27.44 8.81
N ASP A 55 20.87 -26.32 9.12
CA ASP A 55 20.96 -25.66 10.42
C ASP A 55 19.74 -24.75 10.66
N LEU A 56 19.09 -24.93 11.81
CA LEU A 56 17.88 -24.19 12.16
C LEU A 56 18.15 -22.68 12.26
N GLN A 57 19.31 -22.27 12.79
CA GLN A 57 19.66 -20.87 12.99
C GLN A 57 19.88 -20.15 11.65
N LYS A 58 20.48 -20.84 10.66
CA LYS A 58 20.62 -20.34 9.28
C LYS A 58 19.26 -20.19 8.59
N GLY A 59 18.41 -21.22 8.67
CA GLY A 59 17.06 -21.18 8.11
C GLY A 59 16.22 -20.03 8.70
N PHE A 60 16.28 -19.85 10.02
CA PHE A 60 15.61 -18.75 10.70
C PHE A 60 16.09 -17.36 10.24
N ASN A 61 17.40 -17.19 10.04
CA ASN A 61 17.96 -15.92 9.56
C ASN A 61 17.49 -15.58 8.14
N VAL A 62 17.37 -16.58 7.26
CA VAL A 62 16.81 -16.39 5.91
C VAL A 62 15.33 -15.99 5.97
N ALA A 63 14.54 -16.67 6.81
CA ALA A 63 13.14 -16.34 7.01
C ALA A 63 12.94 -14.91 7.55
N LEU A 64 13.75 -14.49 8.54
CA LEU A 64 13.68 -13.14 9.12
C LEU A 64 14.06 -12.06 8.10
N ARG A 65 15.10 -12.29 7.29
CA ARG A 65 15.49 -11.36 6.22
C ARG A 65 14.42 -11.26 5.14
N ALA A 66 13.75 -12.36 4.81
CA ALA A 66 12.62 -12.31 3.87
C ALA A 66 11.42 -11.55 4.44
N GLY A 67 11.11 -11.76 5.72
CA GLY A 67 10.04 -11.06 6.43
C GLY A 67 10.28 -9.56 6.54
N SER A 68 11.53 -9.12 6.78
CA SER A 68 11.85 -7.70 6.88
C SER A 68 11.63 -6.96 5.54
N VAL A 69 11.92 -7.58 4.40
CA VAL A 69 11.68 -7.00 3.07
C VAL A 69 10.19 -6.74 2.83
N MET A 70 9.31 -7.66 3.25
CA MET A 70 7.86 -7.46 3.17
C MET A 70 7.41 -6.27 4.03
N GLY A 71 7.93 -6.18 5.26
CA GLY A 71 7.62 -5.09 6.18
C GLY A 71 8.07 -3.72 5.65
N PHE A 72 9.31 -3.63 5.16
CA PHE A 72 9.84 -2.37 4.63
C PHE A 72 9.10 -1.90 3.37
N CYS A 73 8.75 -2.81 2.45
CA CYS A 73 7.96 -2.44 1.25
C CYS A 73 6.59 -1.87 1.65
N LEU A 74 5.88 -2.53 2.57
CA LEU A 74 4.55 -2.12 2.99
C LEU A 74 4.55 -0.76 3.69
N VAL A 75 5.45 -0.58 4.66
CA VAL A 75 5.55 0.68 5.41
C VAL A 75 5.98 1.82 4.50
N SER A 76 6.99 1.62 3.65
CA SER A 76 7.51 2.68 2.78
C SER A 76 6.45 3.14 1.77
N LEU A 77 5.77 2.22 1.09
CA LEU A 77 4.73 2.56 0.12
C LEU A 77 3.51 3.18 0.79
N GLY A 78 3.10 2.68 1.97
CA GLY A 78 1.98 3.23 2.72
C GLY A 78 2.22 4.69 3.15
N VAL A 79 3.39 4.96 3.73
CA VAL A 79 3.76 6.33 4.15
C VAL A 79 3.94 7.25 2.94
N PHE A 80 4.57 6.77 1.86
CA PHE A 80 4.76 7.55 0.64
C PHE A 80 3.43 7.98 0.01
N VAL A 81 2.48 7.05 -0.12
CA VAL A 81 1.16 7.35 -0.69
C VAL A 81 0.34 8.23 0.23
N LEU A 82 0.39 8.00 1.54
CA LEU A 82 -0.28 8.88 2.52
C LEU A 82 0.25 10.32 2.43
N PHE A 83 1.58 10.47 2.37
CA PHE A 83 2.21 11.78 2.24
C PHE A 83 1.83 12.47 0.92
N GLY A 84 1.89 11.74 -0.20
CA GLY A 84 1.48 12.26 -1.51
C GLY A 84 0.02 12.71 -1.53
N LEU A 85 -0.88 11.92 -0.92
CA LEU A 85 -2.29 12.26 -0.81
C LEU A 85 -2.53 13.49 0.06
N LEU A 86 -1.81 13.61 1.18
CA LEU A 86 -1.90 14.79 2.06
C LEU A 86 -1.44 16.06 1.35
N VAL A 87 -0.34 16.01 0.61
CA VAL A 87 0.14 17.17 -0.17
C VAL A 87 -0.86 17.53 -1.27
N LEU A 88 -1.39 16.53 -1.99
CA LEU A 88 -2.38 16.73 -3.05
C LEU A 88 -3.67 17.36 -2.49
N PHE A 89 -4.22 16.82 -1.40
CA PHE A 89 -5.43 17.35 -0.79
C PHE A 89 -5.21 18.70 -0.14
N ARG A 90 -4.02 18.95 0.41
CA ARG A 90 -3.69 20.31 0.86
C ARG A 90 -3.70 21.30 -0.29
N GLY A 91 -3.17 20.93 -1.45
CA GLY A 91 -3.20 21.78 -2.65
C GLY A 91 -4.62 21.99 -3.19
N VAL A 92 -5.39 20.92 -3.37
CA VAL A 92 -6.72 20.97 -3.99
C VAL A 92 -7.77 21.57 -3.05
N LEU A 93 -7.79 21.18 -1.78
CA LEU A 93 -8.84 21.55 -0.82
C LEU A 93 -8.62 22.94 -0.18
N PHE A 94 -7.36 23.39 -0.01
CA PHE A 94 -7.09 24.77 0.44
C PHE A 94 -7.06 25.78 -0.71
N SER A 95 -6.80 25.36 -1.96
CA SER A 95 -6.93 26.26 -3.12
C SER A 95 -8.40 26.58 -3.44
N ASP A 96 -9.31 25.64 -3.18
CA ASP A 96 -10.76 25.85 -3.32
C ASP A 96 -11.27 26.90 -2.31
N LYS A 97 -10.86 26.77 -1.03
CA LYS A 97 -11.19 27.75 0.03
C LYS A 97 -10.58 29.15 -0.16
N ALA A 98 -9.53 29.30 -0.96
CA ALA A 98 -8.97 30.61 -1.29
C ALA A 98 -9.78 31.30 -2.39
N SER A 99 -10.47 30.54 -3.26
CA SER A 99 -11.37 31.09 -4.28
C SER A 99 -12.71 31.52 -3.68
N ASP A 100 -13.23 30.79 -2.68
CA ASP A 100 -14.48 31.16 -1.97
C ASP A 100 -14.34 32.35 -1.00
N ALA A 101 -13.11 32.84 -0.76
CA ALA A 101 -12.85 33.98 0.13
C ALA A 101 -12.67 35.31 -0.64
N GLU A 102 -12.68 35.26 -1.97
CA GLU A 102 -12.56 36.43 -2.86
C GLU A 102 -13.87 36.71 -3.64
N ASP A 103 -14.96 36.00 -3.31
CA ASP A 103 -16.35 36.28 -3.74
C ASP A 103 -17.23 36.75 -2.57
#